data_AF-A0A9W5U104-F1
#
_entry.id   AF-A0A9W5U104-F1
#
_cell.length_a   1.000
_cell.length_b   1.000
_cell.length_c   1.000
_cell.angle_alpha   90.00
_cell.angle_beta   90.00
_cell.angle_gamma   90.00
#
_symmetry.space_group_name_H-M   'P 1'
#
loop_
_entity.id
_entity.type
_entity.pdbx_description
1 polymer ?
#
loop_
_entity_poly.entity_id
_entity_poly.type
_entity_poly.pdbx_seq_one_letter_code
_entity_poly.pdbx_strand_id
1 'polypeptide(L)'
;MVFVPVLAAVIHFILYVAVGLYLDKRKDRHFVKEYNQILEAYNETDNAEIFLHDLSNIKNPSKTAQSANAFNFSMSTALYKNNRKEEALSYLYKVNTSDNDLQKVIEEQRKMIEDGEVTSI
;
A
#
# COMPACT_ATOMS: atom_id res chain seq x y z
N MET A 1 2.03 5.16 24.05
CA MET A 1 2.91 5.87 23.10
C MET A 1 3.85 4.86 22.43
N VAL A 2 3.43 4.23 21.33
CA VAL A 2 4.33 3.58 20.34
C VAL A 2 3.57 3.50 18.99
N PHE A 3 3.16 4.65 18.41
CA PHE A 3 2.50 4.70 17.09
C PHE A 3 3.45 5.05 15.93
N VAL A 4 4.72 5.35 16.25
CA VAL A 4 5.75 5.78 15.32
C VAL A 4 6.40 4.63 14.50
N PRO A 5 6.52 3.37 14.96
CA PRO A 5 7.29 2.38 14.19
C PRO A 5 6.56 1.86 12.94
N VAL A 6 5.22 1.84 12.93
CA VAL A 6 4.44 1.35 11.77
C VAL A 6 4.53 2.32 10.60
N LEU A 7 4.40 3.63 10.86
CA LEU A 7 4.56 4.65 9.81
C LEU A 7 5.98 4.62 9.23
N ALA A 8 6.99 4.47 10.09
CA ALA A 8 8.39 4.35 9.68
C ALA A 8 8.66 3.07 8.87
N ALA A 9 8.02 1.95 9.20
CA ALA A 9 8.12 0.69 8.48
C ALA A 9 7.46 0.75 7.10
N VAL A 10 6.29 1.39 6.98
CA VAL A 10 5.62 1.66 5.70
C VAL A 10 6.47 2.58 4.82
N ILE A 11 7.07 3.62 5.39
CA ILE A 11 7.98 4.52 4.68
C ILE A 11 9.26 3.79 4.25
N HIS A 12 9.83 2.94 5.11
CA HIS A 12 10.99 2.10 4.75
C HIS A 12 10.65 1.10 3.65
N PHE A 13 9.46 0.49 3.69
CA PHE A 13 8.99 -0.41 2.65
C PHE A 13 8.82 0.32 1.31
N ILE A 14 8.21 1.52 1.32
CA ILE A 14 8.08 2.37 0.14
C ILE A 14 9.46 2.75 -0.41
N LEU A 15 10.42 3.10 0.44
CA LEU A 15 11.79 3.42 0.03
C LEU A 15 12.54 2.19 -0.53
N TYR A 16 12.38 1.02 0.09
CA TYR A 16 13.02 -0.22 -0.37
C TYR A 16 12.44 -0.69 -1.71
N VAL A 17 11.11 -0.60 -1.87
CA VAL A 17 10.43 -0.82 -3.15
C VAL A 17 10.87 0.23 -4.18
N ALA A 18 11.03 1.51 -3.80
CA ALA A 18 11.53 2.55 -4.71
C ALA A 18 12.96 2.28 -5.22
N VAL A 19 13.83 1.72 -4.37
CA VAL A 19 15.20 1.30 -4.75
C VAL A 19 15.16 0.06 -5.65
N GLY A 20 14.33 -0.94 -5.35
CA GLY A 20 14.13 -2.11 -6.22
C GLY A 20 13.50 -1.75 -7.58
N LEU A 21 12.57 -0.79 -7.59
CA LEU A 21 11.94 -0.23 -8.79
C LEU A 21 12.90 0.60 -9.64
N TYR A 22 14.09 0.96 -9.17
CA TYR A 22 15.10 1.62 -9.99
C TYR A 22 15.73 0.65 -11.01
N LEU A 23 15.71 -0.67 -10.74
CA LEU A 23 16.44 -1.67 -11.52
C LEU A 23 15.61 -2.41 -12.60
N ASP A 24 14.27 -2.30 -12.61
CA ASP A 24 13.39 -3.12 -13.50
C ASP A 24 12.59 -2.33 -14.58
N LYS A 25 13.07 -1.12 -14.93
CA LYS A 25 12.32 0.02 -15.52
C LYS A 25 11.92 -0.01 -17.01
N ARG A 26 11.35 -1.09 -17.56
CA ARG A 26 10.64 -0.95 -18.86
C ARG A 26 9.16 -1.31 -18.86
N LYS A 27 8.74 -2.36 -18.16
CA LYS A 27 7.36 -2.85 -18.29
C LYS A 27 6.34 -1.98 -17.54
N ASP A 28 6.71 -1.48 -16.36
CA ASP A 28 5.81 -0.74 -15.46
C ASP A 28 6.08 0.76 -15.37
N ARG A 29 6.88 1.32 -16.27
CA ARG A 29 7.29 2.73 -16.19
C ARG A 29 6.12 3.70 -16.02
N HIS A 30 5.01 3.46 -16.73
CA HIS A 30 3.82 4.30 -16.65
C HIS A 30 3.04 4.11 -15.35
N PHE A 31 2.83 2.86 -14.92
CA PHE A 31 2.23 2.55 -13.61
C PHE A 31 3.03 3.20 -12.48
N VAL A 32 4.35 2.95 -12.42
CA VAL A 32 5.22 3.47 -11.36
C VAL A 32 5.20 5.00 -11.31
N LYS A 33 5.17 5.66 -12.46
CA LYS A 33 5.08 7.13 -12.49
C LYS A 33 3.77 7.63 -11.87
N GLU A 34 2.64 7.06 -12.27
CA GLU A 34 1.32 7.44 -11.77
C GLU A 34 1.16 7.09 -10.29
N TYR A 35 1.52 5.87 -9.93
CA TYR A 35 1.48 5.36 -8.56
C TYR A 35 2.34 6.20 -7.60
N ASN A 36 3.57 6.58 -7.99
CA ASN A 36 4.42 7.42 -7.15
C ASN A 36 3.83 8.82 -6.94
N GLN A 37 3.20 9.42 -7.96
CA GLN A 37 2.53 10.72 -7.80
C GLN A 37 1.39 10.65 -6.78
N ILE A 38 0.65 9.54 -6.77
CA ILE A 38 -0.43 9.29 -5.81
C ILE A 38 0.15 9.16 -4.39
N LEU A 39 1.24 8.39 -4.23
CA LEU A 39 1.91 8.24 -2.93
C LEU A 39 2.50 9.55 -2.40
N GLU A 40 3.11 10.36 -3.27
CA GLU A 40 3.64 11.68 -2.91
C GLU A 40 2.52 12.60 -2.42
N ALA A 41 1.42 12.71 -3.16
CA ALA A 41 0.26 13.52 -2.76
C ALA A 41 -0.36 13.03 -1.43
N TYR A 42 -0.43 11.72 -1.23
CA TYR A 42 -0.94 11.18 0.03
C TYR A 42 0.02 11.44 1.21
N ASN A 43 1.34 11.37 1.01
CA ASN A 43 2.31 11.70 2.05
C ASN A 43 2.23 13.18 2.48
N GLU A 44 1.86 14.08 1.57
CA GLU A 44 1.69 15.50 1.88
C GLU A 44 0.35 15.81 2.58
N THR A 45 -0.70 15.06 2.26
CA THR A 45 -2.07 15.38 2.70
C THR A 45 -2.61 14.50 3.81
N ASP A 46 -2.08 13.28 3.96
CA ASP A 46 -2.62 12.16 4.77
C ASP A 46 -4.13 11.91 4.56
N ASN A 47 -4.68 12.32 3.41
CA ASN A 47 -6.10 12.20 3.12
C ASN A 47 -6.42 10.83 2.51
N ALA A 48 -6.99 9.95 3.34
CA ALA A 48 -7.32 8.59 2.95
C ALA A 48 -8.41 8.49 1.87
N GLU A 49 -9.38 9.40 1.84
CA GLU A 49 -10.45 9.41 0.84
C GLU A 49 -9.88 9.72 -0.55
N ILE A 50 -9.04 10.77 -0.64
CA ILE A 50 -8.36 11.15 -1.88
C ILE A 50 -7.42 10.03 -2.33
N PHE A 51 -6.66 9.44 -1.39
CA PHE A 51 -5.75 8.34 -1.71
C PHE A 51 -6.49 7.13 -2.29
N LEU A 52 -7.63 6.75 -1.70
CA LEU A 52 -8.47 5.66 -2.20
C LEU A 52 -9.06 6.00 -3.59
N HIS A 53 -9.54 7.22 -3.76
CA HIS A 53 -10.06 7.71 -5.03
C HIS A 53 -8.99 7.60 -6.13
N ASP A 54 -7.79 8.11 -5.88
CA ASP A 54 -6.74 8.18 -6.89
C ASP A 54 -6.18 6.80 -7.24
N LEU A 55 -5.98 5.93 -6.24
CA LEU A 55 -5.61 4.53 -6.49
C LEU A 55 -6.66 3.80 -7.34
N SER A 56 -7.95 4.04 -7.08
CA SER A 56 -9.05 3.41 -7.82
C SER A 56 -9.14 3.90 -9.27
N ASN A 57 -8.55 5.05 -9.58
CA ASN A 57 -8.58 5.70 -10.88
C ASN A 57 -7.24 5.61 -11.64
N ILE A 58 -6.31 4.75 -11.21
CA ILE A 58 -5.06 4.49 -11.94
C ILE A 58 -5.37 4.05 -13.38
N LYS A 59 -4.81 4.78 -14.34
CA LYS A 59 -5.02 4.54 -15.78
C LYS A 59 -4.09 3.45 -16.32
N ASN A 60 -2.90 3.33 -15.76
CA ASN A 60 -1.89 2.39 -16.22
C ASN A 60 -1.78 1.22 -15.24
N PRO A 61 -2.35 0.04 -15.53
CA PRO A 61 -2.28 -1.09 -14.62
C PRO A 61 -0.84 -1.63 -14.49
N SER A 62 -0.53 -2.19 -13.32
CA SER A 62 0.72 -2.91 -13.06
C SER A 62 0.85 -4.14 -13.96
N LYS A 63 2.05 -4.42 -14.48
CA LYS A 63 2.35 -5.60 -15.31
C LYS A 63 3.33 -6.56 -14.64
N THR A 64 3.95 -6.18 -13.52
CA THR A 64 4.79 -7.06 -12.70
C THR A 64 4.09 -7.44 -11.40
N ALA A 65 4.47 -8.60 -10.85
CA ALA A 65 3.95 -9.07 -9.57
C ALA A 65 4.31 -8.10 -8.43
N GLN A 66 5.51 -7.52 -8.47
CA GLN A 66 5.99 -6.56 -7.47
C GLN A 66 5.14 -5.29 -7.47
N SER A 67 4.87 -4.71 -8.63
CA SER A 67 3.98 -3.55 -8.76
C SER A 67 2.55 -3.87 -8.34
N ALA A 68 2.04 -5.06 -8.71
CA ALA A 68 0.71 -5.50 -8.30
C ALA A 68 0.61 -5.66 -6.78
N ASN A 69 1.65 -6.21 -6.14
CA ASN A 69 1.73 -6.35 -4.69
C ASN A 69 1.75 -4.98 -3.99
N ALA A 70 2.54 -4.03 -4.50
CA ALA A 70 2.57 -2.67 -3.97
C ALA A 70 1.19 -2.00 -4.07
N PHE A 71 0.55 -2.08 -5.25
CA PHE A 71 -0.80 -1.58 -5.46
C PHE A 71 -1.81 -2.21 -4.49
N ASN A 72 -1.84 -3.54 -4.39
CA ASN A 72 -2.77 -4.26 -3.53
C ASN A 72 -2.56 -3.91 -2.05
N PHE A 73 -1.32 -3.78 -1.60
CA PHE A 73 -0.99 -3.38 -0.25
C PHE A 73 -1.49 -1.95 0.04
N SER A 74 -1.20 -0.99 -0.83
CA SER A 74 -1.66 0.39 -0.69
C SER A 74 -3.18 0.53 -0.76
N MET A 75 -3.84 -0.24 -1.62
CA MET A 75 -5.30 -0.28 -1.70
C MET A 75 -5.90 -0.83 -0.40
N SER A 76 -5.32 -1.88 0.16
CA SER A 76 -5.72 -2.40 1.47
C SER A 76 -5.62 -1.33 2.56
N THR A 77 -4.51 -0.59 2.62
CA THR A 77 -4.31 0.48 3.60
C THR A 77 -5.33 1.62 3.41
N ALA A 78 -5.57 2.04 2.16
CA ALA A 78 -6.54 3.09 1.85
C ALA A 78 -7.96 2.68 2.26
N LEU A 79 -8.38 1.46 1.93
CA LEU A 79 -9.69 0.92 2.31
C LEU A 79 -9.84 0.82 3.83
N TYR A 80 -8.82 0.35 4.53
CA TYR A 80 -8.84 0.26 5.99
C TYR A 80 -9.01 1.63 6.64
N LYS A 81 -8.25 2.64 6.21
CA LYS A 81 -8.39 4.02 6.70
C LYS A 81 -9.76 4.65 6.39
N ASN A 82 -10.47 4.14 5.39
CA ASN A 82 -11.84 4.53 5.05
C ASN A 82 -12.90 3.59 5.65
N ASN A 83 -12.57 2.83 6.71
CA ASN A 83 -13.47 1.91 7.41
C ASN A 83 -14.05 0.77 6.54
N ARG A 84 -13.44 0.46 5.39
CA ARG A 84 -13.85 -0.62 4.47
C ARG A 84 -13.05 -1.90 4.70
N LYS A 85 -13.18 -2.47 5.90
CA LYS A 85 -12.30 -3.56 6.41
C LYS A 85 -12.34 -4.84 5.56
N GLU A 86 -13.51 -5.31 5.18
CA GLU A 86 -13.64 -6.55 4.39
C GLU A 86 -12.93 -6.43 3.04
N GLU A 87 -13.08 -5.28 2.39
CA GLU A 87 -12.40 -4.99 1.13
C GLU A 87 -10.89 -4.82 1.33
N ALA A 88 -10.48 -4.17 2.44
CA ALA A 88 -9.08 -4.04 2.79
C ALA A 88 -8.41 -5.43 2.94
N LEU A 89 -9.06 -6.38 3.62
CA LEU A 89 -8.57 -7.75 3.73
C LEU A 89 -8.53 -8.44 2.36
N SER A 90 -9.57 -8.28 1.54
CA SER A 90 -9.61 -8.85 0.18
C SER A 90 -8.40 -8.45 -0.66
N TYR A 91 -8.00 -7.17 -0.62
CA TYR A 91 -6.80 -6.71 -1.32
C TYR A 91 -5.51 -7.22 -0.68
N LEU A 92 -5.45 -7.30 0.65
CA LEU A 92 -4.27 -7.81 1.35
C LEU A 92 -4.01 -9.29 1.01
N TYR A 93 -5.06 -10.11 0.85
CA TYR A 93 -4.94 -11.51 0.43
C TYR A 93 -4.42 -11.70 -1.01
N LYS A 94 -4.49 -10.66 -1.84
CA LYS A 94 -3.93 -10.69 -3.21
C LYS A 94 -2.42 -10.43 -3.22
N VAL A 95 -1.84 -9.98 -2.12
CA VAL A 95 -0.39 -9.75 -2.03
C VAL A 95 0.31 -11.10 -1.89
N ASN A 96 1.10 -11.47 -2.89
CA ASN A 96 1.82 -12.74 -2.92
C ASN A 96 3.32 -12.49 -3.04
N THR A 97 4.07 -12.80 -1.98
CA THR A 97 5.51 -12.58 -1.91
C THR A 97 6.20 -13.73 -1.19
N SER A 98 7.40 -14.09 -1.65
CA SER A 98 8.31 -14.99 -0.96
C SER A 98 9.31 -14.27 -0.04
N ASP A 99 9.23 -12.93 0.02
CA ASP A 99 10.06 -12.11 0.89
C ASP A 99 9.52 -12.15 2.32
N ASN A 100 10.34 -12.66 3.25
CA ASN A 100 9.94 -12.85 4.65
C ASN A 100 9.64 -11.53 5.38
N ASP A 101 10.36 -10.47 5.07
CA ASP A 101 10.15 -9.16 5.71
C ASP A 101 8.81 -8.59 5.26
N LEU A 102 8.51 -8.70 3.97
CA LEU A 102 7.21 -8.29 3.43
C LEU A 102 6.07 -9.17 3.95
N GLN A 103 6.27 -10.48 4.07
CA GLN A 103 5.26 -11.37 4.68
C GLN A 103 4.91 -10.92 6.10
N LYS A 104 5.92 -10.57 6.91
CA LYS A 104 5.70 -10.06 8.27
C LYS A 104 4.87 -8.77 8.28
N VAL A 105 5.18 -7.82 7.39
CA VAL A 105 4.41 -6.57 7.28
C VAL A 105 2.95 -6.84 6.88
N ILE A 106 2.72 -7.78 5.95
CA ILE A 106 1.36 -8.19 5.54
C ILE A 106 0.59 -8.81 6.72
N GLU A 107 1.23 -9.67 7.50
CA GLU A 107 0.62 -10.29 8.68
C GLU A 107 0.31 -9.26 9.77
N GLU A 108 1.20 -8.30 10.01
CA GLU A 108 0.97 -7.20 10.94
C GLU A 108 -0.23 -6.36 10.51
N GLN A 109 -0.30 -5.97 9.24
CA GLN A 109 -1.46 -5.23 8.71
C GLN A 109 -2.75 -6.06 8.79
N ARG A 110 -2.68 -7.37 8.54
CA ARG A 110 -3.86 -8.25 8.66
C ARG A 110 -4.40 -8.25 10.08
N LYS A 111 -3.54 -8.46 11.07
CA LYS A 111 -3.91 -8.39 12.49
C LYS A 111 -4.49 -7.03 12.84
N MET A 112 -3.89 -5.93 12.37
CA MET A 112 -4.46 -4.60 12.60
C MET A 112 -5.87 -4.42 12.03
N ILE A 113 -6.16 -4.97 10.85
CA ILE A 113 -7.49 -4.87 10.24
C ILE A 113 -8.51 -5.76 10.97
N GLU A 114 -8.10 -6.96 11.39
CA GLU A 114 -8.93 -7.93 12.10
C GLU A 114 -9.19 -7.53 13.57
N ASP A 115 -8.16 -7.07 14.28
CA ASP A 115 -8.19 -6.71 15.70
C ASP A 115 -8.61 -5.25 15.93
N GLY A 116 -8.46 -4.39 14.94
CA GLY A 116 -8.81 -2.98 15.08
C GLY A 116 -10.31 -2.83 15.30
N GLU A 117 -10.75 -2.46 16.51
CA GLU A 117 -12.08 -1.87 16.70
C GLU A 117 -12.19 -0.59 15.86
N VAL A 118 -13.33 -0.38 15.20
CA VAL A 118 -13.61 0.90 14.54
C VAL A 118 -13.66 1.97 15.64
N THR A 119 -12.54 2.65 15.89
CA THR A 119 -12.56 3.88 16.67
C THR A 119 -12.97 4.99 15.73
N SER A 120 -14.28 5.16 15.58
CA SER A 120 -14.87 6.43 15.18
C SER A 120 -14.37 7.50 16.16
N ILE A 121 -13.49 8.38 15.70
CA ILE A 121 -13.22 9.67 16.35
C ILE A 121 -13.71 10.74 15.40
#